data_AF-A0A0P9FNI7-F1
#
_entry.id   AF-A0A0P9FNI7-F1
#
_cell.length_a   1.000
_cell.length_b   1.000
_cell.length_c   1.000
_cell.angle_alpha   90.00
_cell.angle_beta   90.00
_cell.angle_gamma   90.00
#
_symmetry.space_group_name_H-M   'P 1'
#
loop_
_entity.id
_entity.type
_entity.pdbx_description
1 polymer ?
#
loop_
_entity_poly.entity_id
_entity_poly.type
_entity_poly.pdbx_seq_one_letter_code
_entity_poly.pdbx_strand_id
1 'polypeptide(L)'
;MAIIPLIPLEVSQAGTPVVLGSANADGHYVPNDGKVFLMGKNADVSAHTVTVTPTAPQVGLSASTPTAVSVAAGAEFCLGPYPPQLFNDVQGRMKVTFDAVTSVTIAAVHVP
;
A
#
# COMPACT_ATOMS: atom_id res chain seq x y z
N MET A 1 -12.62 8.06 11.20
CA MET A 1 -12.46 9.29 10.39
C MET A 1 -12.62 8.87 8.93
N ALA A 2 -12.66 9.78 7.94
CA ALA A 2 -12.75 9.33 6.54
C ALA A 2 -11.40 8.77 6.10
N ILE A 3 -11.40 7.59 5.49
CA ILE A 3 -10.22 7.06 4.77
C ILE A 3 -9.80 8.07 3.69
N ILE A 4 -8.50 8.28 3.55
CA ILE A 4 -7.97 9.24 2.58
C ILE A 4 -7.39 8.45 1.40
N PRO A 5 -7.74 8.79 0.14
CA PRO A 5 -7.15 8.13 -1.01
C PRO A 5 -5.66 8.49 -1.14
N LEU A 6 -4.81 7.51 -1.47
CA LEU A 6 -3.51 7.81 -2.07
C LEU A 6 -3.68 7.85 -3.58
N ILE A 7 -3.29 8.98 -4.15
CA ILE A 7 -3.23 9.15 -5.60
C ILE A 7 -1.84 8.66 -6.03
N PRO A 8 -1.73 7.71 -6.97
CA PRO A 8 -0.44 7.24 -7.46
C PRO A 8 0.36 8.38 -8.10
N LEU A 9 1.66 8.42 -7.79
CA LEU A 9 2.62 9.30 -8.43
C LEU A 9 3.15 8.65 -9.71
N GLU A 10 3.06 9.36 -10.82
CA GLU A 10 3.60 8.91 -12.10
C GLU A 10 5.12 9.06 -12.15
N VAL A 11 5.83 7.95 -12.40
CA VAL A 11 7.27 8.00 -12.64
C VAL A 11 7.57 8.37 -14.09
N SER A 12 8.68 9.07 -14.29
CA SER A 12 9.19 9.43 -15.62
C SER A 12 10.63 8.98 -15.80
N GLN A 13 11.10 8.90 -17.06
CA GLN A 13 12.50 8.61 -17.37
C GLN A 13 13.46 9.70 -16.86
N ALA A 14 12.96 10.92 -16.60
CA ALA A 14 13.73 12.00 -15.99
C ALA A 14 13.92 11.81 -14.46
N GLY A 15 13.27 10.81 -13.87
CA GLY A 15 13.16 10.63 -12.43
C GLY A 15 12.06 11.53 -11.84
N THR A 16 11.30 10.98 -10.91
CA THR A 16 10.29 11.73 -10.15
C THR A 16 10.59 11.58 -8.67
N PRO A 17 10.77 12.67 -7.90
CA PRO A 17 10.98 12.57 -6.46
C PRO A 17 9.71 12.03 -5.80
N VAL A 18 9.83 10.92 -5.09
CA VAL A 18 8.71 10.32 -4.34
C VAL A 18 8.52 11.09 -3.04
N VAL A 19 7.33 11.64 -2.83
CA VAL A 19 6.95 12.32 -1.58
C VAL A 19 6.11 11.36 -0.75
N LEU A 20 6.64 10.95 0.41
CA LEU A 20 5.91 10.10 1.35
C LEU A 20 5.00 10.94 2.24
N GLY A 21 3.73 10.55 2.34
CA GLY A 21 2.76 11.12 3.28
C GLY A 21 2.62 10.27 4.53
N SER A 22 2.10 10.83 5.62
CA SER A 22 1.81 10.05 6.83
C SER A 22 0.75 8.98 6.55
N ALA A 23 0.97 7.77 7.06
CA ALA A 23 -0.03 6.72 7.03
C ALA A 23 -1.25 7.10 7.89
N ASN A 24 -2.45 6.72 7.44
CA ASN A 24 -3.69 6.95 8.17
C ASN A 24 -4.09 5.67 8.94
N ALA A 25 -4.49 5.83 10.21
CA ALA A 25 -4.91 4.73 11.07
C ALA A 25 -6.13 3.98 10.51
N ASP A 26 -7.04 4.68 9.83
CA ASP A 26 -8.19 4.08 9.14
C ASP A 26 -7.78 3.38 7.82
N GLY A 27 -6.52 3.50 7.40
CA GLY A 27 -5.97 2.99 6.16
C GLY A 27 -6.17 3.92 4.96
N HIS A 28 -5.91 3.36 3.77
CA HIS A 28 -5.95 4.08 2.50
C HIS A 28 -6.61 3.25 1.39
N TYR A 29 -7.29 3.96 0.49
CA TYR A 29 -7.64 3.40 -0.82
C TYR A 29 -6.69 3.91 -1.88
N VAL A 30 -6.24 3.00 -2.74
CA VAL A 30 -5.27 3.29 -3.79
C VAL A 30 -5.83 2.79 -5.11
N PRO A 31 -6.05 3.65 -6.12
CA PRO A 31 -6.32 3.21 -7.49
C PRO A 31 -5.24 2.22 -7.94
N ASN A 32 -5.66 1.09 -8.54
CA ASN A 32 -4.73 0.05 -8.93
C ASN A 32 -5.11 -0.52 -10.31
N ASP A 33 -4.19 -0.39 -11.25
CA ASP A 33 -4.29 -0.91 -12.62
C ASP A 33 -3.35 -2.11 -12.86
N GLY A 34 -2.65 -2.58 -11.81
CA GLY A 34 -1.67 -3.65 -11.88
C GLY A 34 -0.24 -3.18 -12.10
N LYS A 35 -0.01 -1.87 -12.17
CA LYS A 35 1.32 -1.26 -12.30
C LYS A 35 1.65 -0.28 -11.17
N VAL A 36 0.81 -0.27 -10.13
CA VAL A 36 1.03 0.52 -8.91
C VAL A 36 1.73 -0.32 -7.87
N PHE A 37 2.78 0.23 -7.29
CA PHE A 37 3.42 -0.29 -6.08
C PHE A 37 3.34 0.75 -4.95
N LEU A 38 3.42 0.27 -3.71
CA LEU A 38 3.45 1.09 -2.51
C LEU A 38 4.89 1.18 -2.03
N MET A 39 5.34 2.39 -1.70
CA MET A 39 6.63 2.62 -1.09
C MET A 39 6.43 3.36 0.22
N GLY A 40 7.22 3.03 1.24
CA GLY A 40 7.12 3.73 2.51
C GLY A 40 8.25 3.41 3.46
N LYS A 41 8.14 3.96 4.66
CA LYS A 41 9.12 3.80 5.72
C LYS A 41 8.43 3.72 7.07
N ASN A 42 8.91 2.80 7.90
CA ASN A 42 8.64 2.78 9.33
C ASN A 42 9.79 3.49 10.05
N ALA A 43 9.60 4.73 10.48
CA ALA A 43 10.59 5.49 11.25
C ALA A 43 10.39 5.36 12.77
N ASP A 44 9.53 4.44 13.22
CA ASP A 44 9.34 4.11 14.63
C ASP A 44 10.53 3.28 15.18
N VAL A 45 10.58 3.13 16.49
CA VAL A 45 11.48 2.25 17.25
C VAL A 45 10.98 0.80 17.30
N SER A 46 9.70 0.55 16.98
CA SER A 46 9.10 -0.78 16.90
C SER A 46 8.79 -1.20 15.46
N ALA A 47 8.68 -2.51 15.22
CA ALA A 47 8.22 -3.02 13.93
C ALA A 47 6.70 -2.85 13.78
N HIS A 48 6.26 -2.47 12.57
CA HIS A 48 4.85 -2.27 12.23
C HIS A 48 4.50 -3.07 10.98
N THR A 49 3.25 -3.48 10.86
CA THR A 49 2.75 -4.33 9.78
C THR A 49 1.90 -3.54 8.80
N VAL A 50 2.30 -3.56 7.53
CA VAL A 50 1.51 -3.03 6.41
C VAL A 50 0.72 -4.17 5.80
N THR A 51 -0.58 -3.99 5.62
CA THR A 51 -1.47 -5.03 5.10
C THR A 51 -2.23 -4.54 3.88
N VAL A 52 -2.16 -5.31 2.79
CA VAL A 52 -3.00 -5.10 1.60
C VAL A 52 -4.07 -6.19 1.56
N THR A 53 -5.33 -5.78 1.57
CA THR A 53 -6.47 -6.69 1.69
C THR A 53 -6.94 -7.14 0.30
N PRO A 54 -6.89 -8.44 -0.04
CA PRO A 54 -7.51 -8.94 -1.26
C PRO A 54 -9.03 -8.85 -1.18
N THR A 55 -9.67 -8.64 -2.32
CA THR A 55 -11.13 -8.55 -2.48
C THR A 55 -11.72 -9.80 -3.12
N ALA A 56 -10.90 -10.67 -3.70
CA ALA A 56 -11.30 -11.90 -4.35
C ALA A 56 -10.50 -13.13 -3.84
N PRO A 57 -11.06 -14.36 -3.98
CA PRO A 57 -10.33 -15.62 -3.78
C PRO A 57 -9.00 -15.65 -4.51
N GLN A 58 -7.91 -15.94 -3.80
CA GLN A 58 -6.63 -16.23 -4.45
C GLN A 58 -6.53 -17.73 -4.72
N VAL A 59 -6.00 -18.12 -5.87
CA VAL A 59 -5.89 -19.55 -6.22
C VAL A 59 -5.05 -20.28 -5.16
N GLY A 60 -5.65 -21.25 -4.47
CA GLY A 60 -4.99 -22.01 -3.40
C GLY A 60 -5.05 -21.37 -2.01
N LEU A 61 -5.72 -20.23 -1.84
CA LEU A 61 -5.97 -19.57 -0.55
C LEU A 61 -7.45 -19.17 -0.45
N SER A 62 -8.02 -19.18 0.75
CA SER A 62 -9.32 -18.53 0.96
C SER A 62 -9.24 -17.04 0.59
N ALA A 63 -10.36 -16.45 0.15
CA ALA A 63 -10.50 -15.06 -0.33
C ALA A 63 -10.13 -13.93 0.64
N SER A 64 -9.39 -14.25 1.69
CA SER A 64 -9.22 -13.40 2.85
C SER A 64 -7.82 -13.43 3.42
N THR A 65 -6.85 -14.16 2.84
CA THR A 65 -5.47 -14.14 3.35
C THR A 65 -4.83 -12.80 2.98
N PRO A 66 -4.67 -11.85 3.93
CA PRO A 66 -4.13 -10.54 3.61
C PRO A 66 -2.66 -10.67 3.24
N THR A 67 -2.19 -9.86 2.30
CA THR A 67 -0.75 -9.71 2.11
C THR A 67 -0.25 -8.75 3.17
N ALA A 68 0.21 -9.31 4.29
CA ALA A 68 0.78 -8.57 5.40
C ALA A 68 2.31 -8.65 5.36
N VAL A 69 2.96 -7.50 5.52
CA VAL A 69 4.42 -7.39 5.60
C VAL A 69 4.79 -6.65 6.87
N SER A 70 5.55 -7.31 7.73
CA SER A 70 6.16 -6.67 8.89
C SER A 70 7.38 -5.87 8.45
N VAL A 71 7.38 -4.58 8.74
CA VAL A 71 8.44 -3.63 8.45
C VAL A 71 9.16 -3.33 9.75
N ALA A 72 10.43 -3.73 9.82
CA ALA A 72 11.28 -3.49 10.98
C ALA A 72 11.39 -1.99 11.30
N ALA A 73 11.73 -1.68 12.55
CA ALA A 73 12.02 -0.33 13.01
C ALA A 73 13.11 0.32 12.14
N GLY A 74 12.89 1.56 11.71
CA GLY A 74 13.79 2.33 10.84
C GLY A 74 13.87 1.86 9.38
N ALA A 75 13.16 0.79 9.00
CA ALA A 75 13.27 0.19 7.68
C ALA A 75 12.29 0.77 6.66
N GLU A 76 12.67 0.65 5.39
CA GLU A 76 11.85 1.00 4.24
C GLU A 76 11.16 -0.25 3.67
N PHE A 77 10.07 -0.05 2.96
CA PHE A 77 9.35 -1.11 2.27
C PHE A 77 8.92 -0.68 0.87
N CYS A 78 8.84 -1.67 -0.01
CA CYS A 78 8.24 -1.57 -1.33
C CYS A 78 7.36 -2.80 -1.55
N LEU A 79 6.08 -2.59 -1.87
CA LEU A 79 5.08 -3.65 -1.96
C LEU A 79 4.30 -3.56 -3.28
N GLY A 80 4.09 -4.71 -3.92
CA GLY A 80 3.42 -4.82 -5.22
C GLY A 80 4.40 -5.10 -6.37
N PRO A 81 3.95 -4.98 -7.63
CA PRO A 81 2.60 -4.59 -8.04
C PRO A 81 1.52 -5.62 -7.67
N TYR A 82 0.27 -5.16 -7.55
CA TYR A 82 -0.86 -5.99 -7.13
C TYR A 82 -1.83 -6.28 -8.29
N PRO A 83 -2.16 -7.55 -8.59
CA PRO A 83 -3.08 -7.89 -9.67
C PRO A 83 -4.49 -7.34 -9.40
N PRO A 84 -5.07 -6.51 -10.30
CA PRO A 84 -6.36 -5.86 -10.09
C PRO A 84 -7.51 -6.84 -9.79
N GLN A 85 -7.49 -8.00 -10.45
CA GLN A 85 -8.51 -9.04 -10.30
C GLN A 85 -8.61 -9.60 -8.88
N LEU A 86 -7.55 -9.46 -8.07
CA LEU A 86 -7.50 -10.02 -6.72
C LEU A 86 -7.60 -8.97 -5.62
N PHE A 87 -7.19 -7.73 -5.89
CA PHE A 87 -7.05 -6.69 -4.87
C PHE A 87 -7.99 -5.49 -5.05
N ASN A 88 -8.64 -5.34 -6.20
CA ASN A 88 -9.50 -4.19 -6.43
C ASN A 88 -10.90 -4.40 -5.87
N ASP A 89 -11.41 -3.37 -5.21
CA ASP A 89 -12.83 -3.23 -4.90
C ASP A 89 -13.65 -2.95 -6.18
N VAL A 90 -14.97 -2.84 -6.01
CA VAL A 90 -15.91 -2.52 -7.11
C VAL A 90 -15.65 -1.15 -7.76
N GLN A 91 -14.82 -0.30 -7.15
CA GLN A 91 -14.41 1.02 -7.64
C GLN A 91 -12.99 1.01 -8.24
N GLY A 92 -12.36 -0.17 -8.40
CA GLY A 92 -11.03 -0.30 -9.01
C GLY A 92 -9.87 0.07 -8.08
N ARG A 93 -10.05 -0.03 -6.76
CA ARG A 93 -9.04 0.40 -5.77
C ARG A 93 -8.67 -0.72 -4.82
N MET A 94 -7.40 -0.79 -4.42
CA MET A 94 -6.96 -1.66 -3.34
C MET A 94 -7.03 -0.96 -1.98
N LYS A 95 -7.26 -1.75 -0.93
CA LYS A 95 -7.28 -1.27 0.47
C LYS A 95 -5.97 -1.61 1.17
N VAL A 96 -5.35 -0.61 1.78
CA VAL A 96 -4.12 -0.72 2.56
C VAL A 96 -4.41 -0.31 4.00
N THR A 97 -3.97 -1.10 4.97
CA THR A 97 -4.13 -0.84 6.41
C THR A 97 -2.82 -1.08 7.16
N PHE A 98 -2.74 -0.53 8.37
CA PHE A 98 -1.58 -0.63 9.25
C PHE A 98 -2.05 -1.02 10.64
N ASP A 99 -1.24 -1.73 11.41
CA ASP A 99 -1.53 -1.99 12.83
C ASP A 99 -1.27 -0.75 13.70
N ALA A 100 -0.25 0.04 13.34
CA ALA A 100 0.00 1.37 13.87
C ALA A 100 0.56 2.30 12.79
N VAL A 101 0.37 3.61 12.95
CA VAL A 101 0.77 4.62 11.96
C VAL A 101 1.76 5.66 12.49
N THR A 102 2.11 5.59 13.76
CA THR A 102 3.10 6.49 14.35
C THR A 102 4.40 6.35 13.58
N SER A 103 4.90 7.47 13.05
CA SER A 103 6.15 7.51 12.26
C SER A 103 6.16 6.60 11.02
N VAL A 104 5.00 6.12 10.55
CA VAL A 104 4.89 5.38 9.29
C VAL A 104 4.51 6.36 8.18
N THR A 105 5.27 6.30 7.09
CA THR A 105 5.02 7.12 5.89
C THR A 105 4.87 6.23 4.67
N ILE A 106 4.04 6.65 3.71
CA ILE A 106 3.69 5.87 2.53
C ILE A 106 3.39 6.77 1.32
N ALA A 107 3.71 6.26 0.13
CA ALA A 107 3.28 6.76 -1.16
C ALA A 107 2.84 5.60 -2.06
N ALA A 108 1.94 5.89 -3.00
CA ALA A 108 1.65 5.02 -4.13
C ALA A 108 2.41 5.54 -5.36
N VAL A 109 3.03 4.63 -6.10
CA VAL A 109 3.84 4.97 -7.27
C VAL A 109 3.39 4.12 -8.44
N HIS A 110 3.12 4.75 -9.57
CA HIS A 110 2.66 4.11 -10.79
C HIS A 110 3.76 4.13 -11.85
N VAL A 111 3.98 2.98 -12.48
CA VAL A 111 4.92 2.81 -13.59
C VAL A 111 4.15 2.66 -14.90
N PRO A 112 4.26 3.59 -15.86
CA PRO A 112 3.48 3.57 -17.10
C PRO A 112 3.78 2.34 -17.99
#